data_AF-A0A4R3G212-F1
#
_entry.id   AF-A0A4R3G212-F1
#
_cell.length_a   1.000
_cell.length_b   1.000
_cell.length_c   1.000
_cell.angle_alpha   90.00
_cell.angle_beta   90.00
_cell.angle_gamma   90.00
#
_symmetry.space_group_name_H-M   'P 1'
#
loop_
_entity.id
_entity.type
_entity.pdbx_description
1 polymer ?
#
loop_
_entity_poly.entity_id
_entity_poly.type
_entity_poly.pdbx_seq_one_letter_code
_entity_poly.pdbx_strand_id
1 'polypeptide(L)'
;MRLGLAISMVVLMPLAAFAKSPSDVADLVGARAAGAESEMQARGYVDAGGNNTWWNADRKQCVKVRVSQGRYAAISQLKASSCGQKTTSAQKCPPDLSQADLYRYPGCSL
;
A
#
# COMPACT_ATOMS: atom_id res chain seq x y z
N MET A 1 -7.35 59.67 -11.87
CA MET A 1 -6.98 58.63 -12.86
C MET A 1 -6.69 57.32 -12.13
N ARG A 2 -7.64 56.39 -12.23
CA ARG A 2 -7.59 54.91 -12.14
C ARG A 2 -6.50 54.25 -11.27
N LEU A 3 -6.87 53.86 -10.05
CA LEU A 3 -6.22 52.79 -9.28
C LEU A 3 -6.34 51.47 -10.06
N GLY A 4 -5.22 50.88 -10.47
CA GLY A 4 -5.17 49.52 -11.01
C GLY A 4 -4.85 48.52 -9.90
N LEU A 5 -5.86 47.83 -9.37
CA LEU A 5 -5.66 46.64 -8.54
C LEU A 5 -5.21 45.48 -9.45
N ALA A 6 -3.94 45.09 -9.39
CA ALA A 6 -3.46 43.84 -9.98
C ALA A 6 -3.73 42.70 -8.98
N ILE A 7 -4.78 41.92 -9.22
CA ILE A 7 -5.10 40.72 -8.45
C ILE A 7 -4.27 39.57 -9.01
N SER A 8 -3.14 39.25 -8.37
CA SER A 8 -2.37 38.03 -8.66
C SER A 8 -3.15 36.81 -8.19
N MET A 9 -3.74 36.07 -9.13
CA MET A 9 -4.43 34.82 -8.87
C MET A 9 -3.39 33.70 -8.74
N VAL A 10 -3.00 33.39 -7.49
CA VAL A 10 -2.17 32.23 -7.18
C VAL A 10 -3.04 30.98 -7.34
N VAL A 11 -2.84 30.25 -8.43
CA VAL A 11 -3.48 28.95 -8.66
C VAL A 11 -2.83 27.93 -7.72
N LEU A 12 -3.51 27.57 -6.63
CA LEU A 12 -3.17 26.37 -5.85
C LEU A 12 -3.48 25.14 -6.71
N MET A 13 -2.48 24.61 -7.42
CA MET A 13 -2.58 23.28 -8.01
C MET A 13 -2.60 22.23 -6.88
N PRO A 14 -3.61 21.34 -6.83
CA PRO A 14 -3.61 20.24 -5.88
C PRO A 14 -2.52 19.24 -6.27
N LEU A 15 -1.57 19.00 -5.37
CA LEU A 15 -0.58 17.94 -5.49
C LEU A 15 -1.32 16.60 -5.40
N ALA A 16 -1.61 15.99 -6.56
CA ALA A 16 -2.08 14.62 -6.60
C ALA A 16 -0.97 13.71 -6.06
N ALA A 17 -1.15 13.19 -4.84
CA ALA A 17 -0.26 12.21 -4.25
C ALA A 17 -0.42 10.88 -5.00
N PHE A 18 0.39 10.66 -6.03
CA PHE A 18 0.49 9.37 -6.68
C PHE A 18 1.20 8.42 -5.72
N ALA A 19 0.49 7.39 -5.24
CA ALA A 19 1.13 6.29 -4.52
C ALA A 19 2.17 5.67 -5.47
N LYS A 20 3.45 5.82 -5.13
CA LYS A 20 4.54 5.33 -5.97
C LYS A 20 4.48 3.79 -6.04
N SER A 21 4.46 3.26 -7.25
CA SER A 21 4.56 1.82 -7.47
C SER A 21 5.91 1.32 -6.95
N PRO A 22 5.93 0.16 -6.26
CA PRO A 22 7.17 -0.47 -5.87
C PRO A 22 8.10 -0.69 -7.06
N SER A 23 9.39 -0.46 -6.87
CA SER A 23 10.36 -0.42 -7.97
C SER A 23 10.48 -1.73 -8.74
N ASP A 24 10.14 -2.84 -8.11
CA ASP A 24 10.24 -4.19 -8.66
C ASP A 24 9.04 -4.65 -9.49
N VAL A 25 7.95 -3.88 -9.47
CA VAL A 25 6.76 -4.10 -10.31
C VAL A 25 6.32 -2.83 -11.03
N ALA A 26 7.01 -1.71 -10.84
CA ALA A 26 6.69 -0.43 -11.47
C ALA A 26 6.73 -0.50 -13.00
N ASP A 27 7.57 -1.38 -13.57
CA ASP A 27 7.65 -1.65 -15.01
C ASP A 27 6.39 -2.31 -15.57
N LEU A 28 5.57 -2.94 -14.74
CA LEU A 28 4.32 -3.56 -15.16
C LEU A 28 3.19 -2.55 -15.39
N VAL A 29 3.35 -1.28 -14.98
CA VAL A 29 2.39 -0.22 -15.28
C VAL A 29 2.33 0.02 -16.79
N GLY A 30 1.14 -0.13 -17.37
CA GLY A 30 0.86 -0.03 -18.80
C GLY A 30 0.84 -1.40 -19.52
N ALA A 31 1.37 -2.46 -18.91
CA ALA A 31 1.35 -3.80 -19.47
C ALA A 31 -0.08 -4.36 -19.56
N ARG A 32 -0.30 -5.30 -20.49
CA ARG A 32 -1.58 -6.03 -20.58
C ARG A 32 -1.77 -6.89 -19.34
N ALA A 33 -2.99 -6.90 -18.79
CA ALA A 33 -3.28 -7.53 -17.50
C ALA A 33 -2.80 -8.98 -17.42
N ALA A 34 -3.14 -9.83 -18.41
CA ALA A 34 -2.76 -11.23 -18.41
C ALA A 34 -1.23 -11.47 -18.34
N GLY A 35 -0.45 -10.68 -19.09
CA GLY A 35 1.02 -10.76 -19.05
C GLY A 35 1.58 -10.22 -17.74
N ALA A 36 1.05 -9.10 -17.27
CA ALA A 36 1.45 -8.49 -16.00
C ALA A 36 1.16 -9.40 -14.80
N GLU A 37 0.04 -10.13 -14.79
CA GLU A 37 -0.29 -11.11 -13.75
C GLU A 37 0.69 -12.28 -13.73
N SER A 38 1.11 -12.75 -14.91
CA SER A 38 2.15 -13.79 -15.03
C SER A 38 3.49 -13.28 -14.48
N GLU A 39 3.87 -12.03 -14.80
CA GLU A 39 5.07 -11.38 -14.27
C GLU A 39 5.00 -11.16 -12.75
N MET A 40 3.86 -10.74 -12.21
CA MET A 40 3.63 -10.63 -10.78
C MET A 40 3.91 -11.96 -10.08
N GLN A 41 3.34 -13.05 -10.60
CA GLN A 41 3.56 -14.41 -10.06
C GLN A 41 5.02 -14.85 -10.17
N ALA A 42 5.66 -14.62 -11.32
CA ALA A 42 7.08 -14.93 -11.52
C ALA A 42 7.99 -14.18 -10.54
N ARG A 43 7.57 -12.99 -10.09
CA ARG A 43 8.27 -12.14 -9.11
C ARG A 43 7.88 -12.45 -7.65
N GLY A 44 7.14 -13.55 -7.43
CA GLY A 44 6.77 -14.03 -6.09
C GLY A 44 5.58 -13.32 -5.46
N TYR A 45 4.78 -12.60 -6.25
CA TYR A 45 3.50 -12.07 -5.77
C TYR A 45 2.40 -13.13 -5.90
N VAL A 46 1.59 -13.26 -4.85
CA VAL A 46 0.41 -14.14 -4.82
C VAL A 46 -0.87 -13.31 -4.61
N ASP A 47 -2.00 -13.76 -5.13
CA ASP A 47 -3.29 -13.12 -4.87
C ASP A 47 -3.61 -13.18 -3.37
N ALA A 48 -3.97 -12.04 -2.79
CA ALA A 48 -4.14 -11.85 -1.35
C ALA A 48 -5.62 -11.73 -0.92
N GLY A 49 -6.56 -12.28 -1.68
CA GLY A 49 -7.99 -12.30 -1.33
C GLY A 49 -8.88 -11.47 -2.26
N GLY A 50 -8.49 -11.34 -3.53
CA GLY A 50 -9.25 -10.66 -4.56
C GLY A 50 -9.09 -9.13 -4.58
N ASN A 51 -9.89 -8.47 -5.42
CA ASN A 51 -9.84 -7.03 -5.66
C ASN A 51 -8.46 -6.55 -6.18
N ASN A 52 -7.80 -7.41 -6.97
CA ASN A 52 -6.48 -7.18 -7.56
C ASN A 52 -5.41 -6.83 -6.52
N THR A 53 -5.46 -7.47 -5.35
CA THR A 53 -4.51 -7.27 -4.26
C THR A 53 -3.51 -8.41 -4.25
N TRP A 54 -2.23 -8.08 -4.14
CA TRP A 54 -1.14 -9.02 -4.26
C TRP A 54 -0.16 -8.91 -3.09
N TRP A 55 0.30 -10.06 -2.61
CA TRP A 55 1.24 -10.18 -1.51
C TRP A 55 2.56 -10.80 -1.97
N ASN A 56 3.68 -10.18 -1.62
CA ASN A 56 5.01 -10.79 -1.74
C ASN A 56 5.54 -11.04 -0.31
N ALA A 57 5.71 -12.31 0.05
CA ALA A 57 6.11 -12.72 1.39
C ALA A 57 7.56 -12.34 1.71
N ASP A 58 8.47 -12.55 0.76
CA ASP A 58 9.91 -12.28 0.93
C ASP A 58 10.17 -10.81 1.22
N ARG A 59 9.42 -9.92 0.55
CA ARG A 59 9.53 -8.47 0.71
C ARG A 59 8.53 -7.89 1.70
N LYS A 60 7.67 -8.72 2.28
CA LYS A 60 6.56 -8.33 3.17
C LYS A 60 5.72 -7.19 2.59
N GLN A 61 5.45 -7.28 1.29
CA GLN A 61 4.86 -6.18 0.54
C GLN A 61 3.45 -6.51 0.05
N CYS A 62 2.52 -5.61 0.33
CA CYS A 62 1.16 -5.65 -0.18
C CYS A 62 0.98 -4.58 -1.25
N VAL A 63 0.46 -4.95 -2.42
CA VAL A 63 0.15 -4.00 -3.50
C VAL A 63 -1.26 -4.21 -4.02
N LYS A 64 -1.87 -3.14 -4.52
CA LYS A 64 -3.14 -3.19 -5.24
C LYS A 64 -2.98 -2.69 -6.66
N VAL A 65 -3.44 -3.49 -7.60
CA VAL A 65 -3.43 -3.17 -9.02
C VAL A 65 -4.77 -2.57 -9.42
N ARG A 66 -4.72 -1.41 -10.08
CA ARG A 66 -5.88 -0.86 -10.77
C ARG A 66 -5.80 -1.25 -12.24
N VAL A 67 -6.75 -2.06 -12.70
CA VAL A 67 -6.85 -2.42 -14.12
C VAL A 67 -7.80 -1.44 -14.82
N SER A 68 -7.40 -0.95 -15.99
CA SER A 68 -8.24 -0.12 -16.86
C SER A 68 -7.90 -0.43 -18.31
N GLN A 69 -8.93 -0.55 -19.17
CA GLN A 69 -8.75 -0.90 -20.58
C GLN A 69 -7.90 -2.17 -20.79
N GLY A 70 -8.06 -3.17 -19.92
CA GLY A 70 -7.31 -4.43 -19.97
C GLY A 70 -5.81 -4.30 -19.64
N ARG A 71 -5.38 -3.19 -19.03
CA ARG A 71 -3.99 -2.90 -18.68
C ARG A 71 -3.84 -2.50 -17.22
N TYR A 72 -2.67 -2.73 -16.66
CA TYR A 72 -2.31 -2.24 -15.33
C TYR A 72 -2.15 -0.73 -15.39
N ALA A 73 -3.15 -0.01 -14.90
CA ALA A 73 -3.19 1.44 -14.99
C ALA A 73 -2.55 2.12 -13.78
N ALA A 74 -2.37 1.40 -12.66
CA ALA A 74 -1.55 1.79 -11.52
C ALA A 74 -1.27 0.56 -10.63
N ILE A 75 -0.17 0.60 -9.89
CA ILE A 75 0.14 -0.33 -8.80
C ILE A 75 0.45 0.50 -7.56
N SER A 76 -0.35 0.34 -6.51
CA SER A 76 -0.22 1.12 -5.28
C SER A 76 0.20 0.22 -4.12
N GLN A 77 1.22 0.62 -3.36
CA GLN A 77 1.58 -0.08 -2.13
C GLN A 77 0.50 0.15 -1.05
N LEU A 78 0.13 -0.93 -0.37
CA LEU A 78 -0.79 -0.96 0.76
C LEU A 78 -0.07 -1.38 2.05
N LYS A 79 -0.78 -1.29 3.17
CA LYS A 79 -0.33 -1.89 4.43
C LYS A 79 -0.41 -3.42 4.32
N ALA A 80 0.49 -4.14 4.98
CA ALA A 80 0.48 -5.61 5.00
C ALA A 80 -0.89 -6.18 5.44
N SER A 81 -1.56 -5.52 6.39
CA SER A 81 -2.91 -5.88 6.86
C SER A 81 -3.98 -5.87 5.77
N SER A 82 -3.79 -5.10 4.69
CA SER A 82 -4.69 -5.12 3.53
C SER A 82 -4.60 -6.41 2.72
N CYS A 83 -3.49 -7.15 2.84
CA CYS A 83 -3.29 -8.48 2.25
C CYS A 83 -3.57 -9.60 3.27
N GLY A 84 -4.34 -9.31 4.33
CA GLY A 84 -4.63 -10.27 5.40
C GLY A 84 -3.44 -10.57 6.32
N GLN A 85 -2.29 -9.93 6.10
CA GLN A 85 -1.12 -10.10 6.95
C GLN A 85 -1.32 -9.26 8.19
N LYS A 86 -1.73 -9.91 9.28
CA LYS A 86 -1.60 -9.30 10.59
C LYS A 86 -0.11 -9.04 10.73
N THR A 87 0.28 -7.77 10.78
CA THR A 87 1.48 -7.45 11.55
C THR A 87 1.14 -8.06 12.89
N THR A 88 1.74 -9.20 13.22
CA THR A 88 2.05 -9.47 14.61
C THR A 88 2.89 -8.26 14.94
N SER A 89 2.22 -7.18 15.34
CA SER A 89 2.78 -6.30 16.34
C SER A 89 3.40 -7.32 17.25
N ALA A 90 4.73 -7.34 17.35
CA ALA A 90 5.27 -7.60 18.65
C ALA A 90 4.47 -6.63 19.50
N GLN A 91 3.35 -7.12 20.05
CA GLN A 91 2.54 -6.37 20.95
C GLN A 91 3.60 -6.00 21.95
N LYS A 92 3.88 -4.70 22.06
CA LYS A 92 5.05 -4.22 22.76
C LYS A 92 4.71 -4.39 24.23
N CYS A 93 4.68 -5.67 24.63
CA CYS A 93 4.43 -6.12 25.96
C CYS A 93 5.60 -5.52 26.73
N PRO A 94 5.31 -4.77 27.80
CA PRO A 94 6.35 -4.25 28.66
C PRO A 94 7.30 -5.40 29.03
N PRO A 95 8.63 -5.19 29.04
CA PRO A 95 9.58 -6.24 29.40
C PRO A 95 9.41 -6.72 30.85
N ASP A 96 8.67 -5.96 31.66
CA ASP A 96 8.27 -6.21 33.04
C ASP A 96 6.83 -6.72 33.20
N LEU A 97 6.20 -7.21 32.12
CA LEU A 97 4.84 -7.75 32.17
C LEU A 97 4.73 -8.90 33.18
N SER A 98 3.80 -8.80 34.12
CA SER A 98 3.46 -9.87 35.06
C SER A 98 2.09 -10.48 34.74
N GLN A 99 1.77 -11.64 35.34
CA GLN A 99 0.45 -12.28 35.19
C GLN A 99 -0.71 -11.33 35.57
N ALA A 100 -0.50 -10.40 36.51
CA ALA A 100 -1.49 -9.44 36.95
C ALA A 100 -1.81 -8.39 35.87
N ASP A 101 -0.88 -8.12 34.96
CA ASP A 101 -1.01 -7.10 33.92
C ASP A 101 -1.76 -7.61 32.68
N LEU A 102 -1.97 -8.92 32.55
CA LEU A 102 -2.62 -9.53 31.38
C LEU A 102 -4.03 -9.00 31.12
N TYR A 103 -4.78 -8.60 32.16
CA TYR A 103 -6.08 -7.95 32.00
C TYR A 103 -5.97 -6.59 31.29
N ARG A 104 -4.86 -5.86 31.46
CA ARG A 104 -4.63 -4.54 30.87
C ARG A 104 -4.05 -4.61 29.46
N TYR A 105 -3.46 -5.74 29.08
CA TYR A 105 -2.80 -5.96 27.79
C TYR A 105 -3.35 -7.19 27.04
N PRO A 106 -4.60 -7.14 26.54
CA PRO A 106 -5.20 -8.25 25.81
C PRO A 106 -4.35 -8.60 24.57
N GLY A 107 -3.83 -9.82 24.52
CA GLY A 107 -2.96 -10.32 23.44
C GLY A 107 -1.47 -10.46 23.79
N CYS A 108 -1.06 -10.08 25.01
CA CYS A 108 0.25 -10.44 25.56
C CYS A 108 0.15 -11.81 26.28
N SER A 109 1.19 -12.62 26.19
CA SER A 109 1.38 -13.84 27.00
C SER A 109 2.74 -13.78 27.69
N LEU A 110 2.87 -14.40 28.88
CA LEU A 110 4.15 -14.61 29.55
C LEU A 110 5.01 -15.64 28.83
#